data_AF-A0A8J4UDD8-F1
#
_entry.id   AF-A0A8J4UDD8-F1
#
_cell.length_a   1.000
_cell.length_b   1.000
_cell.length_c   1.000
_cell.angle_alpha   90.00
_cell.angle_beta   90.00
_cell.angle_gamma   90.00
#
_symmetry.space_group_name_H-M   'P 1'
#
loop_
_entity.id
_entity.type
_entity.pdbx_description
1 polymer ?
#
loop_
_entity_poly.entity_id
_entity_poly.type
_entity_poly.pdbx_seq_one_letter_code
_entity_poly.pdbx_strand_id
1 'polypeptide(L)'
;MSSDFEAYEQEFGTLTAEITNRIGRIPKLGGEDKTQLVLNVDKQLEEVRELLEQMDLEVREIPIQSRAMYNSRLKSYKQEVEKLEKDF
;
A
#
# COMPACT_ATOMS: atom_id res chain seq x y z
N MET A 1 21.34 3.13 -5.73
CA MET A 1 19.99 3.24 -5.15
C MET A 1 19.09 3.62 -6.30
N SER A 2 18.03 2.85 -6.59
CA SER A 2 17.03 3.30 -7.57
C SER A 2 16.22 4.38 -6.87
N SER A 3 16.29 5.63 -7.35
CA SER A 3 15.55 6.78 -6.78
C SER A 3 14.05 6.52 -6.73
N ASP A 4 13.55 5.69 -7.64
CA ASP A 4 12.13 5.51 -7.89
C ASP A 4 11.53 4.54 -6.86
N PHE A 5 12.29 3.51 -6.46
CA PHE A 5 11.85 2.59 -5.39
C PHE A 5 11.71 3.29 -4.03
N GLU A 6 12.63 4.18 -3.67
CA GLU A 6 12.56 4.91 -2.40
C GLU A 6 11.37 5.87 -2.37
N ALA A 7 11.04 6.50 -3.51
CA ALA A 7 9.83 7.32 -3.65
C ALA A 7 8.56 6.46 -3.49
N TYR A 8 8.50 5.29 -4.13
CA TYR A 8 7.39 4.37 -3.95
C TYR A 8 7.28 3.84 -2.51
N GLU A 9 8.38 3.61 -1.80
CA GLU A 9 8.35 3.24 -0.38
C GLU A 9 7.73 4.34 0.50
N GLN A 10 8.04 5.61 0.21
CA GLN A 10 7.46 6.75 0.94
C GLN A 10 5.97 6.92 0.65
N GLU A 11 5.58 6.78 -0.61
CA GLU A 11 4.17 6.82 -1.03
C GLU A 11 3.38 5.67 -0.40
N PHE A 12 3.94 4.45 -0.41
CA PHE A 12 3.35 3.27 0.21
C PHE A 12 3.05 3.53 1.68
N GLY A 13 4.04 4.00 2.45
CA GLY A 13 3.86 4.27 3.88
C GLY A 13 2.83 5.37 4.15
N THR A 14 2.69 6.35 3.25
CA THR A 14 1.69 7.41 3.38
C THR A 14 0.28 6.87 3.13
N LEU A 15 0.11 6.10 2.05
CA LEU A 15 -1.18 5.51 1.69
C LEU A 15 -1.64 4.48 2.71
N THR A 16 -0.78 3.56 3.17
CA THR A 16 -1.17 2.56 4.17
C THR A 16 -1.55 3.18 5.51
N ALA A 17 -0.84 4.23 5.94
CA ALA A 17 -1.18 4.97 7.15
C ALA A 17 -2.55 5.65 7.04
N GLU A 18 -2.84 6.25 5.88
CA GLU A 18 -4.13 6.88 5.64
C GLU A 18 -5.27 5.86 5.59
N ILE A 19 -5.10 4.76 4.85
CA ILE A 19 -6.05 3.65 4.77
C ILE A 19 -6.36 3.11 6.17
N THR A 20 -5.31 2.83 6.96
CA THR A 20 -5.46 2.36 8.35
C THR A 20 -6.30 3.32 9.19
N ASN A 21 -6.04 4.62 9.08
CA ASN A 21 -6.80 5.64 9.81
C ASN A 21 -8.28 5.65 9.39
N ARG A 22 -8.55 5.56 8.09
CA ARG A 22 -9.90 5.58 7.53
C ARG A 22 -10.68 4.32 7.91
N ILE A 23 -10.09 3.13 7.79
CA ILE A 23 -10.67 1.86 8.26
C ILE A 23 -11.10 1.98 9.74
N GLY A 24 -10.22 2.48 10.61
CA GLY A 24 -10.54 2.69 12.03
C GLY A 24 -11.66 3.71 12.31
N ARG A 25 -12.00 4.56 11.33
CA ARG A 25 -13.08 5.56 11.44
C ARG A 25 -14.41 5.05 10.91
N ILE A 26 -14.43 4.16 9.92
CA ILE A 26 -15.66 3.62 9.29
C ILE A 26 -16.70 3.12 10.31
N PRO A 27 -16.36 2.36 11.37
CA PRO A 27 -17.34 1.89 12.35
C PRO A 27 -18.03 3.00 13.15
N LYS A 28 -17.44 4.21 13.18
CA LYS A 28 -17.96 5.38 13.92
C LYS A 28 -18.85 6.26 13.05
N LEU A 29 -18.97 5.96 11.75
CA LEU A 29 -19.79 6.71 10.80
C LEU A 29 -21.08 5.97 10.47
N GLY A 30 -22.06 6.71 9.96
CA GLY A 30 -23.32 6.16 9.46
C GLY A 30 -23.79 6.90 8.22
N GLY A 31 -24.81 6.35 7.54
CA GLY A 31 -25.40 6.98 6.36
C GLY A 31 -24.40 7.22 5.22
N GLU A 32 -24.56 8.35 4.53
CA GLU A 32 -23.78 8.70 3.35
C GLU A 32 -22.29 8.88 3.65
N ASP A 33 -21.92 9.44 4.81
CA ASP A 33 -20.52 9.62 5.20
C ASP A 33 -19.77 8.28 5.30
N LYS A 34 -20.45 7.24 5.81
CA LYS A 34 -19.89 5.89 5.85
C LYS A 34 -19.69 5.36 4.44
N THR A 35 -20.70 5.47 3.58
CA THR A 35 -20.64 5.00 2.19
C THR A 35 -19.51 5.67 1.42
N GLN A 36 -19.36 7.00 1.53
CA GLN A 36 -18.29 7.74 0.88
C GLN A 36 -16.92 7.30 1.40
N LEU A 37 -16.76 7.12 2.71
CA LEU A 37 -15.47 6.70 3.27
C LEU A 37 -15.09 5.27 2.86
N VAL A 38 -16.06 4.34 2.80
CA VAL A 38 -15.84 2.98 2.28
C VAL A 38 -15.35 3.02 0.84
N LEU A 39 -16.04 3.76 -0.04
CA LEU A 39 -15.64 3.91 -1.45
C LEU A 39 -14.25 4.53 -1.61
N ASN A 40 -13.90 5.47 -0.73
CA ASN A 40 -12.57 6.07 -0.74
C ASN A 40 -11.48 5.08 -0.29
N VAL A 41 -11.76 4.25 0.72
CA VAL A 41 -10.82 3.21 1.15
C VAL A 41 -10.64 2.15 0.07
N ASP A 42 -11.72 1.72 -0.60
CA ASP A 42 -11.65 0.79 -1.74
C ASP A 42 -10.70 1.29 -2.84
N LYS A 43 -10.85 2.57 -3.25
CA LYS A 43 -9.98 3.19 -4.26
C LYS A 43 -8.53 3.25 -3.81
N GLN A 44 -8.27 3.61 -2.55
CA GLN A 44 -6.90 3.68 -2.03
C GLN A 44 -6.26 2.30 -1.91
N LEU A 45 -7.02 1.25 -1.60
CA LEU A 45 -6.52 -0.12 -1.63
C LEU A 45 -6.12 -0.53 -3.05
N GLU A 46 -6.88 -0.11 -4.07
CA GLU A 46 -6.51 -0.30 -5.47
C GLU A 46 -5.22 0.45 -5.83
N GLU A 47 -5.12 1.74 -5.48
CA GLU A 47 -3.90 2.56 -5.69
C GLU A 47 -2.66 1.92 -5.04
N VAL A 48 -2.79 1.39 -3.82
CA VAL A 48 -1.68 0.71 -3.13
C VAL A 48 -1.29 -0.61 -3.82
N ARG A 49 -2.24 -1.35 -4.40
CA ARG A 49 -1.93 -2.54 -5.20
C ARG A 49 -1.15 -2.18 -6.45
N GLU A 50 -1.58 -1.14 -7.17
CA GLU A 50 -0.87 -0.64 -8.35
C GLU A 50 0.55 -0.20 -7.97
N LEU A 51 0.71 0.49 -6.85
CA LEU A 51 2.02 0.89 -6.35
C LEU A 51 2.93 -0.33 -6.05
N LEU A 52 2.39 -1.38 -5.43
CA LEU A 52 3.14 -2.63 -5.22
C LEU A 52 3.58 -3.30 -6.52
N GLU A 53 2.77 -3.20 -7.58
CA GLU A 53 3.14 -3.69 -8.91
C GLU A 53 4.28 -2.86 -9.50
N GLN A 54 4.24 -1.52 -9.39
CA GLN A 54 5.34 -0.65 -9.82
C GLN A 54 6.63 -0.96 -9.05
N MET A 55 6.54 -1.16 -7.74
CA MET A 55 7.69 -1.58 -6.92
C MET A 55 8.24 -2.93 -7.36
N ASP A 56 7.39 -3.91 -7.71
CA ASP A 56 7.83 -5.21 -8.22
C ASP A 56 8.61 -5.07 -9.54
N LEU A 57 8.14 -4.19 -10.45
CA LEU A 57 8.83 -3.88 -11.70
C LEU A 57 10.20 -3.24 -11.45
N GLU A 58 10.29 -2.24 -10.57
CA GLU A 58 11.57 -1.61 -10.20
C GLU A 58 12.57 -2.63 -9.64
N VAL A 59 12.10 -3.53 -8.76
CA VAL A 59 12.97 -4.55 -8.17
C VAL A 59 13.50 -5.53 -9.21
N ARG A 60 12.76 -5.79 -10.29
CA ARG A 60 13.23 -6.63 -11.41
C ARG A 60 14.34 -5.96 -12.22
N GLU A 61 14.42 -4.64 -12.23
CA GLU A 61 15.50 -3.89 -12.89
C GLU A 61 16.77 -3.81 -12.02
N ILE A 62 16.66 -4.03 -10.70
CA ILE A 62 17.81 -3.99 -9.78
C ILE A 62 18.75 -5.19 -10.01
N PRO A 63 20.09 -5.00 -10.00
CA PRO A 63 21.07 -6.08 -10.09
C PRO A 63 20.85 -7.17 -9.04
N ILE A 64 20.99 -8.43 -9.43
CA ILE A 64 20.69 -9.62 -8.60
C ILE A 64 21.34 -9.55 -7.21
N GLN A 65 22.59 -9.07 -7.14
CA GLN A 65 23.38 -8.96 -5.91
C GLN A 65 22.73 -8.03 -4.86
N SER A 66 22.01 -7.00 -5.30
CA SER A 66 21.33 -6.05 -4.42
C SER A 66 19.84 -6.34 -4.26
N ARG A 67 19.25 -7.15 -5.15
CA ARG A 67 17.80 -7.42 -5.23
C ARG A 67 17.21 -8.10 -3.99
N ALA A 68 18.00 -8.93 -3.31
CA ALA A 68 17.53 -9.71 -2.15
C ALA A 68 16.93 -8.82 -1.04
N MET A 69 17.54 -7.67 -0.77
CA MET A 69 17.04 -6.71 0.23
C MET A 69 15.67 -6.17 -0.17
N TYR A 70 15.52 -5.71 -1.41
CA TYR A 70 14.28 -5.12 -1.91
C TYR A 70 13.14 -6.14 -1.99
N ASN A 71 13.43 -7.38 -2.40
CA ASN A 71 12.45 -8.48 -2.37
C ASN A 71 11.93 -8.74 -0.95
N SER A 72 12.80 -8.66 0.06
CA SER A 72 12.38 -8.82 1.46
C SER A 72 11.42 -7.72 1.88
N ARG A 73 11.70 -6.46 1.52
CA ARG A 73 10.80 -5.33 1.81
C ARG A 73 9.48 -5.45 1.09
N LEU A 74 9.50 -5.74 -0.21
CA LEU A 74 8.30 -5.92 -1.03
C LEU A 74 7.39 -7.03 -0.50
N LYS A 75 7.97 -8.12 0.01
CA LYS A 75 7.21 -9.18 0.68
C LYS A 75 6.49 -8.67 1.94
N SER A 76 7.17 -7.86 2.77
CA SER A 76 6.56 -7.25 3.95
C SER A 76 5.43 -6.30 3.58
N TYR A 77 5.61 -5.47 2.54
CA TYR A 77 4.56 -4.57 2.06
C TYR A 77 3.34 -5.33 1.53
N LYS A 78 3.54 -6.40 0.75
CA LYS A 78 2.44 -7.27 0.30
C LYS A 78 1.65 -7.86 1.48
N GLN A 79 2.33 -8.28 2.55
CA GLN A 79 1.67 -8.79 3.76
C GLN A 79 0.90 -7.71 4.51
N GLU A 80 1.42 -6.48 4.55
CA GLU A 80 0.73 -5.36 5.18
C GLU A 80 -0.56 -5.01 4.43
N VAL A 81 -0.53 -4.99 3.11
CA VAL A 81 -1.74 -4.76 2.29
C VAL A 81 -2.76 -5.87 2.47
N GLU A 82 -2.33 -7.14 2.45
CA GLU A 82 -3.23 -8.28 2.72
C GLU A 82 -3.90 -8.17 4.09
N LYS A 83 -3.21 -7.58 5.08
CA LYS A 83 -3.79 -7.30 6.39
C LYS A 83 -4.81 -6.17 6.32
N LEU A 84 -4.48 -5.06 5.65
CA LEU A 84 -5.42 -3.93 5.48
C LEU A 84 -6.71 -4.36 4.78
N GLU A 85 -6.60 -5.20 3.76
CA GLU A 85 -7.75 -5.77 3.05
C GLU A 85 -8.62 -6.67 3.92
N LYS A 86 -8.05 -7.32 4.93
CA LYS A 86 -8.80 -8.14 5.91
C LYS A 86 -9.42 -7.30 7.01
N ASP A 87 -8.76 -6.20 7.38
CA ASP A 87 -9.21 -5.29 8.43
C ASP A 87 -10.34 -4.36 7.93
N PHE A 88 -10.43 -4.15 6.62
CA PHE A 88 -11.52 -3.41 5.93
C PHE A 88 -12.80 -4.26 5.79
#